data_AF-A0A166ASM5-F1
#
_entry.id   AF-A0A166ASM5-F1
#
_cell.length_a   1.000
_cell.length_b   1.000
_cell.length_c   1.000
_cell.angle_alpha   90.00
_cell.angle_beta   90.00
_cell.angle_gamma   90.00
#
_symmetry.space_group_name_H-M   'P 1'
#
loop_
_entity.id
_entity.type
_entity.pdbx_description
1 polymer ?
#
loop_
_entity_poly.entity_id
_entity_poly.type
_entity_poly.pdbx_seq_one_letter_code
_entity_poly.pdbx_strand_id
1 'polypeptide(L)' 'MLGNVWEWCWDLYDPAVYGDYRVSNSGIWADDERGCLATSRWRSRPAFGVKDLGFRITQSIR' A
#
# COMPACT_ATOMS: atom_id res chain seq x y z
N MET A 1 -0.75 11.30 0.23
CA MET A 1 0.15 11.37 1.41
C MET A 1 1.27 10.38 1.16
N LEU A 2 2.53 10.76 1.32
CA LEU A 2 3.66 10.06 0.68
C LEU A 2 4.74 9.60 1.69
N GLY A 3 4.36 9.00 2.83
CA GLY A 3 5.36 8.59 3.83
C GLY A 3 4.78 8.11 5.14
N ASN A 4 5.67 7.82 6.10
CA ASN A 4 5.41 7.23 7.42
C ASN A 4 5.11 5.72 7.37
N VAL A 5 4.03 5.34 6.71
CA VAL A 5 3.62 3.95 6.55
C VAL A 5 3.09 3.72 5.15
N TRP A 6 3.23 2.49 4.65
CA TRP A 6 2.49 2.06 3.48
C TRP A 6 1.01 2.01 3.77
N GLU A 7 0.22 2.35 2.76
CA GLU A 7 -1.23 2.41 2.89
C GLU A 7 -1.86 1.25 2.13
N TRP A 8 -2.42 0.31 2.90
CA TRP A 8 -3.11 -0.84 2.34
C TRP A 8 -4.32 -0.41 1.50
N CYS A 9 -4.46 -0.97 0.30
CA CYS A 9 -5.53 -0.66 -0.64
C CYS A 9 -6.29 -1.92 -1.06
N TRP A 10 -7.56 -1.75 -1.43
CA TRP A 10 -8.39 -2.85 -1.93
C TRP A 10 -7.98 -3.34 -3.32
N ASP A 11 -7.19 -2.57 -4.08
CA ASP A 11 -6.79 -2.96 -5.43
C ASP A 11 -5.93 -4.23 -5.44
N LEU A 12 -6.20 -5.13 -6.38
CA LEU A 12 -5.33 -6.28 -6.65
C LEU A 12 -4.11 -5.82 -7.46
N TYR A 13 -2.93 -6.35 -7.14
CA TYR A 13 -1.70 -5.96 -7.82
C TYR A 13 -1.64 -6.52 -9.24
N ASP A 14 -1.65 -7.85 -9.36
CA ASP A 14 -1.76 -8.59 -10.62
C ASP A 14 -2.33 -9.98 -10.28
N PRO A 15 -3.63 -10.23 -10.51
CA PRO A 15 -4.26 -11.49 -10.17
C PRO A 15 -3.73 -12.70 -10.94
N ALA A 16 -3.20 -12.50 -12.15
CA ALA A 16 -2.71 -13.60 -12.98
C ALA A 16 -1.39 -14.17 -12.43
N VAL A 17 -0.57 -13.32 -11.83
CA VAL A 17 0.75 -13.71 -11.29
C VAL A 17 0.72 -13.92 -9.77
N TYR A 18 0.00 -13.06 -9.03
CA TYR A 18 0.04 -13.03 -7.57
C TYR A 18 -1.30 -13.38 -6.90
N GLY A 19 -2.36 -13.67 -7.66
CA GLY A 19 -3.64 -14.06 -7.08
C GLY A 19 -4.29 -12.95 -6.25
N ASP A 20 -4.36 -13.14 -4.93
CA ASP A 20 -5.08 -12.27 -4.00
C ASP A 20 -4.24 -11.12 -3.42
N TYR A 21 -3.02 -10.93 -3.89
CA TYR A 21 -2.13 -9.86 -3.42
C TYR A 21 -2.72 -8.49 -3.68
N ARG A 22 -2.61 -7.65 -2.66
CA ARG A 22 -3.11 -6.28 -2.65
C ARG A 22 -1.99 -5.29 -2.86
N VAL A 23 -2.35 -4.13 -3.40
CA VAL A 23 -1.46 -2.98 -3.52
C VAL A 23 -1.33 -2.29 -2.18
N SER A 24 -0.13 -1.82 -1.87
CA SER A 24 0.09 -0.79 -0.87
C SER A 24 0.75 0.41 -1.55
N ASN A 25 0.19 1.60 -1.32
CA ASN A 25 0.67 2.83 -1.94
C ASN A 25 1.54 3.63 -0.96
N SER A 26 2.28 4.59 -1.51
CA SER A 26 3.17 5.49 -0.77
C SER A 26 4.42 4.80 -0.22
N GLY A 27 5.19 5.49 0.63
CA GLY A 27 6.42 4.97 1.24
C GLY A 27 6.32 4.82 2.75
N ILE A 28 7.26 4.07 3.34
CA ILE A 28 7.43 3.93 4.79
C ILE A 28 8.43 4.95 5.34
N TRP A 29 8.50 5.09 6.65
CA TRP A 29 9.49 5.95 7.33
C TRP A 29 10.95 5.60 7.02
N ALA A 30 11.22 4.35 6.62
CA ALA A 30 12.56 3.88 6.26
C ALA A 30 12.87 3.97 4.76
N ASP A 31 11.90 4.37 3.93
CA ASP A 31 12.11 4.56 2.50
C ASP A 31 12.86 5.87 2.24
N ASP A 32 13.77 5.85 1.27
CA ASP A 32 14.35 7.05 0.69
C ASP A 32 13.30 7.84 -0.12
N GLU A 33 13.61 9.07 -0.52
CA GLU A 33 12.69 9.97 -1.23
C GLU A 33 12.07 9.33 -2.48
N ARG A 34 12.82 8.46 -3.18
CA ARG A 34 12.35 7.72 -4.36
C ARG A 34 11.32 6.63 -4.05
N GLY A 35 11.28 6.13 -2.82
CA GLY A 35 10.24 5.21 -2.35
C GLY A 35 8.91 5.91 -2.09
N CYS A 36 8.93 7.22 -1.88
CA CYS A 36 7.80 8.06 -1.49
C CYS A 36 7.10 8.75 -2.69
N LEU A 37 7.05 8.10 -3.86
CA LEU A 37 6.36 8.66 -5.04
C LEU A 37 4.87 8.33 -5.02
N ALA A 38 4.06 9.18 -5.67
CA ALA A 38 2.63 8.94 -5.84
C ALA A 38 2.31 7.67 -6.65
N THR A 39 3.27 7.21 -7.46
CA THR A 39 3.18 5.99 -8.26
C THR A 39 3.89 4.80 -7.63
N SER A 40 4.52 4.95 -6.46
CA SER A 40 5.14 3.85 -5.74
C SER A 40 4.08 2.81 -5.37
N ARG A 41 4.31 1.56 -5.77
CA ARG A 41 3.44 0.44 -5.43
C ARG A 41 4.25 -0.70 -4.84
N TRP A 42 3.86 -1.08 -3.64
CA TRP A 42 4.29 -2.33 -3.02
C TRP A 42 3.15 -3.34 -3.03
N ARG A 43 3.45 -4.61 -2.73
CA ARG A 43 2.47 -5.69 -2.77
C ARG A 43 2.64 -6.66 -1.61
N SER A 44 1.52 -7.12 -1.07
CA SER A 44 1.51 -8.17 -0.04
C SER A 44 0.24 -9.02 -0.08
N ARG A 45 0.31 -10.20 0.53
CA ARG A 45 -0.89 -11.01 0.81
C ARG A 45 -1.80 -10.26 1.79
N PRO A 46 -3.13 -10.42 1.70
CA PRO A 46 -4.06 -9.72 2.61
C PRO A 46 -3.82 -9.99 4.10
N ALA A 47 -3.33 -11.18 4.46
CA ALA A 47 -3.04 -11.55 5.85
C ALA A 47 -1.64 -11.10 6.34
N PHE A 48 -0.87 -10.41 5.51
CA PHE A 48 0.47 -9.98 5.86
C PHE A 48 0.43 -8.75 6.78
N GLY A 49 1.01 -8.89 7.98
CA GLY A 49 1.09 -7.81 8.96
C GLY A 49 2.54 -7.44 9.27
N VAL A 50 2.89 -6.16 9.08
CA VAL A 50 4.17 -5.58 9.50
C VAL A 50 3.94 -4.22 10.12
N LYS A 51 4.86 -3.78 10.98
CA LYS A 51 4.78 -2.49 11.70
C LYS A 51 4.72 -1.25 10.79
N ASP A 52 5.21 -1.39 9.55
CA ASP A 52 5.32 -0.28 8.60
C ASP A 52 4.14 -0.25 7.61
N LEU A 53 3.15 -1.15 7.80
CA LEU A 53 1.91 -1.20 7.03
C LEU A 53 0.76 -0.63 7.85
N GLY A 54 0.13 0.41 7.32
CA GLY A 54 -1.07 1.03 7.87
C GLY A 54 -2.22 1.05 6.87
N PHE A 55 -3.25 1.83 7.20
CA PHE A 55 -4.40 2.04 6.33
C PHE A 55 -4.98 3.44 6.54
N ARG A 56 -5.72 3.91 5.55
CA ARG A 56 -6.60 5.07 5.67
C ARG A 56 -8.03 4.67 5.40
N ILE A 57 -8.94 5.34 6.10
CA ILE A 57 -10.37 5.18 5.88
C ILE A 57 -10.81 6.18 4.82
N THR A 58 -11.71 5.74 3.96
CA THR A 58 -12.43 6.59 3.02
C THR A 58 -13.92 6.35 3.18
N GLN A 59 -14.72 7.39 2.92
CA GLN A 59 -16.17 7.33 2.98
C GLN A 59 -16.75 8.13 1.81
N SER A 60 -17.79 7.60 1.18
CA SER A 60 -18.55 8.33 0.17
C SER A 60 -19.33 9.48 0.80
N ILE A 61 -19.21 10.67 0.23
CA ILE A 61 -20.00 11.84 0.61
C ILE A 61 -21.33 11.71 -0.14
N ARG A 62 -22.42 11.45 0.59
CA ARG A 62 -23.80 11.48 0.05
C ARG A 62 -24.41 12.84 0.31
#